data_AF-A0A496AR35-F1
#
_entry.id   AF-A0A496AR35-F1
#
_cell.length_a   1.000
_cell.length_b   1.000
_cell.length_c   1.000
_cell.angle_alpha   90.00
_cell.angle_beta   90.00
_cell.angle_gamma   90.00
#
_symmetry.space_group_name_H-M   'P 1'
#
loop_
_entity.id
_entity.type
_entity.pdbx_description
1 polymer ?
#
loop_
_entity_poly.entity_id
_entity_poly.type
_entity_poly.pdbx_seq_one_letter_code
_entity_poly.pdbx_strand_id
1 'polypeptide(L)' 'MAHIDKIKEEIGWLKVIFAILIATDISLIAWLIQNYGRVNPFLFLSGLLGTVLVALVIVWVNSIAYRKINQLEDL' A
#
# COMPACT_ATOMS: atom_id res chain seq x y z
N MET A 1 -7.48 9.11 -27.42
CA MET A 1 -6.72 10.12 -26.64
C MET A 1 -7.35 10.33 -25.26
N ALA A 2 -8.57 10.88 -25.14
CA ALA A 2 -9.19 11.15 -23.83
C ALA A 2 -9.28 9.96 -22.84
N HIS A 3 -9.51 8.73 -23.34
CA HIS A 3 -9.57 7.54 -22.48
C HIS A 3 -8.20 7.11 -21.95
N ILE A 4 -7.17 7.16 -22.80
CA ILE A 4 -5.78 6.84 -22.45
C ILE A 4 -5.25 7.86 -21.43
N ASP A 5 -5.55 9.14 -21.63
CA ASP A 5 -5.12 10.21 -20.73
C ASP A 5 -5.75 10.05 -19.34
N LYS A 6 -7.04 9.67 -19.27
CA LYS A 6 -7.71 9.34 -18.01
C LYS A 6 -7.07 8.16 -17.28
N ILE A 7 -6.76 7.07 -17.99
CA ILE A 7 -6.13 5.89 -17.36
C ILE A 7 -4.73 6.24 -16.85
N LYS A 8 -3.96 7.05 -17.59
CA LYS A 8 -2.64 7.54 -17.14
C LYS A 8 -2.75 8.37 -15.85
N GLU A 9 -3.74 9.24 -15.75
CA GLU A 9 -3.97 10.03 -14.53
C GLU A 9 -4.33 9.12 -13.34
N GLU A 10 -5.20 8.13 -13.54
CA GLU A 10 -5.56 7.15 -12.50
C GLU A 10 -4.34 6.33 -12.04
N ILE A 11 -3.45 5.91 -12.95
CA ILE A 11 -2.19 5.25 -12.60
C ILE A 11 -1.27 6.19 -11.81
N GLY A 12 -1.21 7.47 -12.20
CA GLY A 12 -0.48 8.51 -11.47
C GLY A 12 -0.94 8.62 -10.01
N TRP A 13 -2.25 8.67 -9.79
CA TRP A 13 -2.84 8.66 -8.45
C TRP A 13 -2.53 7.38 -7.67
N LEU A 14 -2.63 6.21 -8.30
CA LEU A 14 -2.29 4.94 -7.65
C LEU A 14 -0.83 4.87 -7.22
N LYS A 15 0.10 5.43 -8.00
CA LYS A 15 1.52 5.50 -7.64
C LYS A 15 1.75 6.31 -6.37
N VAL A 16 1.07 7.44 -6.20
CA VAL A 16 1.15 8.28 -4.99
C VAL A 16 0.62 7.50 -3.78
N ILE A 17 -0.55 6.87 -3.91
CA ILE A 17 -1.15 6.07 -2.84
C ILE A 17 -0.22 4.91 -2.45
N PHE A 18 0.35 4.21 -3.43
CA PHE A 18 1.30 3.12 -3.20
C PHE A 18 2.52 3.58 -2.41
N ALA A 19 3.11 4.72 -2.78
CA ALA A 19 4.27 5.26 -2.05
C ALA A 19 3.94 5.61 -0.59
N ILE A 20 2.78 6.22 -0.34
CA ILE A 20 2.32 6.55 1.03
C ILE A 20 2.09 5.27 1.85
N LEU A 21 1.47 4.25 1.24
CA LEU A 21 1.24 2.98 1.92
C LEU A 21 2.55 2.28 2.28
N ILE A 22 3.54 2.24 1.37
CA ILE A 22 4.87 1.68 1.66
C ILE A 22 5.55 2.43 2.81
N ALA A 23 5.53 3.77 2.80
CA ALA A 23 6.09 4.57 3.89
C ALA A 23 5.39 4.30 5.23
N THR A 24 4.06 4.11 5.20
CA THR A 24 3.26 3.78 6.37
C THR A 24 3.62 2.39 6.91
N ASP A 25 3.77 1.40 6.02
CA ASP A 25 4.11 0.03 6.38
C ASP A 25 5.49 -0.06 7.05
N ILE A 26 6.49 0.58 6.44
CA ILE A 26 7.84 0.69 7.02
C ILE A 26 7.79 1.35 8.40
N SER A 27 6.97 2.40 8.56
CA SER A 27 6.82 3.10 9.84
C SER A 27 6.22 2.20 10.92
N LEU A 28 5.23 1.38 10.56
CA LEU A 28 4.62 0.41 11.47
C LEU A 28 5.61 -0.71 11.85
N ILE A 29 6.36 -1.24 10.88
CA ILE A 29 7.40 -2.24 11.13
C ILE A 29 8.48 -1.68 12.08
N ALA A 30 8.95 -0.46 11.82
CA ALA A 30 9.92 0.21 12.67
C ALA A 30 9.38 0.42 14.10
N TRP A 31 8.10 0.76 14.24
CA TRP A 31 7.45 0.89 15.54
C TRP A 31 7.39 -0.46 16.27
N LEU A 32 7.04 -1.56 15.58
CA LEU A 32 7.01 -2.90 16.17
C LEU A 32 8.38 -3.33 16.69
N ILE A 33 9.45 -3.11 15.92
CA ILE A 33 10.81 -3.45 16.32
C ILE A 33 11.23 -2.66 17.57
N GLN A 34 10.98 -1.34 17.59
CA GLN A 34 11.37 -0.47 18.71
C GLN A 34 10.62 -0.78 20.02
N ASN A 35 9.41 -1.32 19.92
CA ASN A 35 8.53 -1.60 21.05
C ASN A 35 8.51 -3.07 21.45
N TYR A 36 9.29 -3.94 20.78
CA TYR A 36 9.37 -5.35 21.09
C TYR A 36 9.81 -5.57 22.55
N GLY A 37 8.97 -6.29 23.32
CA GLY A 37 9.21 -6.57 24.74
C GLY A 37 9.02 -5.39 25.69
N ARG A 38 8.65 -4.19 25.20
CA ARG A 38 8.43 -2.99 26.02
C ARG A 38 6.96 -2.62 26.20
N VAL A 39 6.11 -2.95 25.22
CA VAL A 39 4.68 -2.59 25.24
C VAL A 39 3.80 -3.77 25.63
N ASN A 40 2.57 -3.45 26.05
CA ASN A 40 1.54 -4.44 26.34
C ASN A 40 1.33 -5.38 25.12
N PRO A 41 1.30 -6.71 25.31
CA PRO A 41 1.05 -7.68 24.25
C PRO A 41 -0.18 -7.37 23.37
N PHE A 42 -1.24 -6.81 23.95
CA PHE A 42 -2.43 -6.42 23.18
C PHE A 42 -2.15 -5.28 22.18
N LEU A 43 -1.34 -4.30 22.59
CA LEU A 43 -0.97 -3.15 21.77
C LEU A 43 0.06 -3.56 20.69
N PHE A 44 0.94 -4.51 21.04
CA PHE A 44 1.83 -5.14 20.06
C PHE A 44 1.03 -5.90 19.00
N LEU A 45 0.03 -6.70 19.41
CA LEU A 45 -0.82 -7.47 18.51
C LEU A 45 -1.63 -6.56 17.58
N SER A 46 -2.17 -5.44 18.07
CA SER A 46 -2.87 -4.47 17.21
C SER A 46 -1.93 -3.81 16.21
N GLY A 47 -0.69 -3.49 16.60
CA GLY A 47 0.33 -2.99 15.68
C GLY A 47 0.66 -4.01 14.59
N LEU A 48 0.81 -5.28 14.95
CA LEU A 48 1.11 -6.37 14.03
C LEU A 48 -0.04 -6.61 13.05
N LEU A 49 -1.28 -6.64 13.53
CA LEU A 49 -2.47 -6.69 12.67
C LEU A 49 -2.55 -5.49 11.73
N GLY A 50 -2.23 -4.29 12.24
CA GLY A 50 -2.16 -3.07 11.44
C GLY A 50 -1.16 -3.19 10.28
N THR A 51 0.06 -3.65 10.54
CA THR A 51 1.08 -3.90 9.49
C THR A 51 0.58 -4.91 8.46
N VAL A 52 0.02 -6.05 8.89
CA VAL A 52 -0.50 -7.06 7.97
C VAL A 52 -1.63 -6.49 7.10
N LEU A 53 -2.53 -5.69 7.67
CA LEU A 53 -3.60 -5.04 6.91
C LEU A 53 -3.05 -4.04 5.89
N VAL A 54 -2.07 -3.20 6.27
CA VAL A 54 -1.45 -2.25 5.33
C VAL A 54 -0.75 -3.01 4.20
N ALA A 55 -0.01 -4.06 4.49
CA ALA A 55 0.61 -4.93 3.48
C ALA A 55 -0.42 -5.52 2.50
N LEU A 56 -1.59 -5.99 2.99
CA LEU A 56 -2.66 -6.48 2.12
C LEU A 56 -3.22 -5.37 1.21
N VAL A 57 -3.39 -4.16 1.73
CA VAL A 57 -3.85 -3.00 0.95
C VAL A 57 -2.81 -2.64 -0.12
N ILE A 58 -1.51 -2.71 0.18
CA ILE A 58 -0.43 -2.49 -0.79
C ILE A 58 -0.54 -3.48 -1.95
N VAL A 59 -0.68 -4.77 -1.65
CA VAL A 59 -0.82 -5.82 -2.67
C VAL A 59 -2.05 -5.60 -3.55
N TRP A 60 -3.15 -5.17 -2.93
CA TRP A 60 -4.39 -4.88 -3.66
C TRP A 60 -4.25 -3.66 -4.57
N VAL A 61 -3.70 -2.55 -4.07
CA VAL A 61 -3.41 -1.34 -4.87
C VAL A 61 -2.48 -1.66 -6.03
N ASN A 62 -1.43 -2.45 -5.78
CA ASN A 62 -0.51 -2.90 -6.81
C ASN A 62 -1.24 -3.70 -7.91
N SER A 63 -2.12 -4.63 -7.51
CA SER A 63 -2.91 -5.43 -8.46
C SER A 63 -3.83 -4.56 -9.31
N ILE A 64 -4.43 -3.51 -8.74
CA ILE A 64 -5.25 -2.55 -9.50
C ILE A 64 -4.40 -1.76 -10.49
N ALA A 65 -3.21 -1.31 -10.07
CA ALA A 65 -2.29 -0.57 -10.92
C ALA A 65 -1.88 -1.42 -12.13
N TYR A 66 -1.47 -2.68 -11.91
CA TYR A 66 -1.15 -3.62 -13.00
C TYR A 66 -2.34 -3.86 -13.93
N ARG A 67 -3.55 -4.04 -13.40
CA ARG A 67 -4.74 -4.20 -14.24
C ARG A 67 -4.98 -2.98 -15.14
N LYS A 68 -4.79 -1.76 -14.64
CA LYS A 68 -4.92 -0.53 -15.44
C LYS A 68 -3.81 -0.37 -16.48
N ILE A 69 -2.59 -0.83 -16.16
CA ILE A 69 -1.48 -0.83 -17.12
C ILE A 69 -1.78 -1.82 -18.26
N ASN A 70 -2.24 -3.03 -17.95
CA ASN A 70 -2.60 -4.01 -18.99
C ASN A 70 -3.75 -3.49 -19.88
N GLN A 71 -4.72 -2.77 -19.31
CA GLN A 71 -5.76 -2.11 -20.11
C GLN A 71 -5.21 -1.08 -21.10
N LEU A 72 -4.08 -0.43 -20.82
CA LEU A 72 -3.40 0.45 -21.77
C LEU A 72 -2.63 -0.32 -22.85
N GLU A 73 -2.16 -1.53 -22.54
CA GLU A 73 -1.44 -2.39 -23.50
C GLU A 73 -2.40 -3.04 -24.51
N ASP A 74 -3.64 -3.33 -24.09
CA ASP A 74 -4.70 -3.90 -24.93
C ASP A 74 -5.43 -2.87 -25.82
N LEU A 75 -5.18 -1.57 -25.64
CA LEU A 75 -5.83 -0.43 -26.33
C LEU A 75 -4.97 0.20 -27.43
#